data_AF-X0TVC8-F1
#
_entry.id   AF-X0TVC8-F1
#
_cell.length_a   1.000
_cell.length_b   1.000
_cell.length_c   1.000
_cell.angle_alpha   90.00
_cell.angle_beta   90.00
_cell.angle_gamma   90.00
#
_symmetry.space_group_name_H-M   'P 1'
#
loop_
_entity.id
_entity.type
_entity.pdbx_description
1 polymer ?
#
loop_
_entity_poly.entity_id
_entity_poly.type
_entity_poly.pdbx_seq_one_letter_code
_entity_poly.pdbx_strand_id
1 'polypeptide(L)'
;MELHIFRRGKEFETREKSEWLTLDDGYQALFEKTIPTAPGRRGRIDVLIQEKNGSLTIIEIKSTNWDKIKPYRIRQNVLRHIRQVLSYLTYFHEKGIDVCLAICYPCAPSSKKTRLAIEQLFESKWVQVVWTNERET
;
A
#
# COMPACT_ATOMS: atom_id res chain seq x y z
N MET A 1 -0.44 1.05 -26.08
CA MET A 1 -1.42 0.86 -24.98
C MET A 1 -0.74 0.73 -23.61
N GLU A 2 0.42 0.07 -23.50
CA GLU A 2 1.20 -0.05 -22.24
C GLU A 2 1.73 1.29 -21.67
N LEU A 3 2.21 2.21 -22.52
CA LEU A 3 2.75 3.52 -22.09
C LEU A 3 1.75 4.37 -21.29
N HIS A 4 0.46 4.35 -21.66
CA HIS A 4 -0.57 5.13 -20.97
C HIS A 4 -0.95 4.55 -19.60
N ILE A 5 -0.89 3.22 -19.44
CA ILE A 5 -1.17 2.56 -18.16
C ILE A 5 -0.04 2.89 -17.17
N PHE A 6 1.21 2.84 -17.63
CA PHE A 6 2.37 3.21 -16.82
C PHE A 6 2.32 4.69 -16.40
N ARG A 7 1.93 5.59 -17.32
CA ARG A 7 1.77 7.02 -17.03
C ARG A 7 0.71 7.28 -15.97
N ARG A 8 -0.48 6.69 -16.10
CA ARG A 8 -1.57 6.83 -15.11
C ARG A 8 -1.19 6.28 -13.74
N GLY A 9 -0.46 5.17 -13.72
CA GLY A 9 0.04 4.58 -12.48
C GLY A 9 1.01 5.51 -11.75
N LYS A 10 1.94 6.10 -12.50
CA LYS A 10 2.89 7.09 -12.00
C LYS A 10 2.22 8.38 -11.55
N GLU A 11 1.28 8.92 -12.32
CA GLU A 11 0.49 10.11 -11.98
C GLU A 11 -0.25 9.91 -10.64
N PHE A 12 -0.90 8.74 -10.47
CA PHE A 12 -1.55 8.38 -9.22
C PHE A 12 -0.56 8.28 -8.06
N GLU A 13 0.53 7.55 -8.23
CA GLU A 13 1.58 7.40 -7.21
C GLU A 13 2.13 8.76 -6.76
N THR A 14 2.45 9.64 -7.70
CA THR A 14 2.94 11.00 -7.42
C THR A 14 1.92 11.83 -6.68
N ARG A 15 0.65 11.81 -7.10
CA ARG A 15 -0.43 12.55 -6.43
C ARG A 15 -0.61 12.08 -4.99
N GLU A 16 -0.75 10.77 -4.79
CA GLU A 16 -0.93 10.22 -3.44
C GLU A 16 0.27 10.53 -2.55
N LYS A 17 1.51 10.41 -3.05
CA LYS A 17 2.70 10.80 -2.29
C LYS A 17 2.67 12.28 -1.88
N SER A 18 2.14 13.16 -2.73
CA SER A 18 2.07 14.59 -2.41
C SER A 18 1.09 14.92 -1.30
N GLU A 19 0.01 14.15 -1.14
CA GLU A 19 -0.94 14.32 -0.01
C GLU A 19 -0.25 14.03 1.34
N TRP A 20 0.74 13.15 1.36
CA TRP A 20 1.50 12.80 2.57
C TRP A 20 2.66 13.76 2.86
N LEU A 21 2.90 14.79 2.03
CA LEU A 21 3.92 15.81 2.31
C LEU A 21 3.49 16.81 3.37
N THR A 22 2.18 16.99 3.55
CA THR A 22 1.58 17.95 4.48
C THR A 22 0.94 17.22 5.66
N LEU A 23 1.74 16.42 6.37
CA LEU A 23 1.28 15.80 7.61
C LEU A 23 1.35 16.81 8.76
N ASP A 24 0.44 16.68 9.72
CA ASP A 24 0.41 17.48 10.94
C ASP A 24 1.71 17.38 11.75
N ASP A 25 1.92 18.34 12.65
CA ASP A 25 3.10 18.41 13.52
C ASP A 25 3.40 17.08 14.21
N GLY A 26 4.54 16.50 13.86
CA GLY A 26 5.13 15.31 14.50
C GLY A 26 4.95 13.98 13.77
N TYR A 27 4.47 13.99 12.53
CA TYR A 27 4.61 12.85 11.61
C TYR A 27 5.66 13.17 10.55
N GLN A 28 6.49 12.19 10.19
CA GLN A 28 7.45 12.34 9.11
C GLN A 28 7.21 11.29 8.03
N ALA A 29 6.80 11.72 6.85
CA ALA A 29 6.74 10.85 5.67
C ALA A 29 8.11 10.77 4.99
N LEU A 30 8.58 9.54 4.80
CA LEU A 30 9.75 9.20 4.00
C LEU A 30 9.29 8.42 2.76
N PHE A 31 9.66 8.91 1.58
CA PHE A 31 9.26 8.30 0.32
C PHE A 31 10.35 7.40 -0.25
N GLU A 32 9.94 6.35 -0.96
CA GLU A 32 10.83 5.49 -1.74
C GLU A 32 11.99 4.87 -0.95
N LYS A 33 11.75 4.60 0.34
CA LYS A 33 12.77 4.07 1.25
C LYS A 33 13.13 2.65 0.84
N THR A 34 14.40 2.43 0.52
CA THR A 34 14.91 1.09 0.18
C THR A 34 15.39 0.37 1.43
N ILE A 35 14.86 -0.83 1.69
CA ILE A 35 15.22 -1.68 2.83
C ILE A 35 15.62 -3.09 2.38
N PRO A 36 16.45 -3.82 3.15
CA PRO A 36 16.59 -5.27 2.99
C PRO A 36 15.26 -5.98 3.24
N THR A 37 14.92 -6.97 2.42
CA THR A 37 13.72 -7.82 2.61
C THR A 37 14.04 -9.31 2.71
N ALA A 38 15.22 -9.71 2.25
CA ALA A 38 15.81 -11.03 2.42
C ALA A 38 17.32 -10.95 2.12
N PRO A 39 18.12 -11.98 2.41
CA PRO A 39 19.53 -12.02 2.01
C PRO A 39 19.69 -11.75 0.51
N GLY A 40 20.45 -10.71 0.16
CA GLY A 40 20.67 -10.28 -1.22
C GLY A 40 19.48 -9.61 -1.92
N ARG A 41 18.34 -9.40 -1.23
CA ARG A 41 17.15 -8.74 -1.80
C ARG A 41 16.84 -7.44 -1.08
N ARG A 42 16.41 -6.45 -1.87
CA ARG A 42 15.96 -5.15 -1.38
C ARG A 42 14.54 -4.89 -1.86
N GLY A 43 13.74 -4.29 -0.99
CA GLY A 43 12.41 -3.77 -1.29
C GLY A 43 12.41 -2.25 -1.22
N ARG A 44 11.48 -1.62 -1.93
CA ARG A 44 11.28 -0.18 -1.91
C ARG A 44 9.89 0.11 -1.38
N ILE A 45 9.83 0.75 -0.22
CA ILE A 45 8.59 1.20 0.41
C ILE A 45 8.17 2.51 -0.27
N ASP A 46 6.93 2.60 -0.72
CA ASP A 46 6.44 3.80 -1.40
C ASP A 46 6.33 4.99 -0.43
N VAL A 47 5.73 4.78 0.74
CA VAL A 47 5.64 5.74 1.84
C VAL A 47 5.87 5.05 3.18
N LEU A 48 6.74 5.64 4.00
CA LEU A 48 7.01 5.23 5.37
C LEU A 48 6.75 6.43 6.29
N ILE A 49 5.78 6.32 7.17
CA ILE A 49 5.45 7.36 8.16
C ILE A 49 6.08 6.97 9.49
N GLN A 50 6.80 7.91 10.09
CA GLN A 50 7.24 7.80 11.48
C GLN A 50 6.20 8.41 12.40
N GLU A 51 5.72 7.60 13.34
CA GLU A 51 4.70 7.96 14.31
C GLU A 51 5.35 8.54 15.58
N LYS A 52 4.62 9.41 16.31
CA LYS A 52 5.14 10.04 17.56
C LYS A 52 5.55 9.04 18.64
N ASN A 53 4.91 7.89 18.69
CA ASN A 53 5.20 6.82 19.65
C ASN A 53 6.39 5.95 19.25
N GLY A 54 7.07 6.25 18.13
CA GLY A 54 8.22 5.48 17.63
C GLY A 54 7.85 4.29 16.75
N SER A 55 6.56 4.00 16.57
CA SER A 55 6.09 3.02 15.59
C SER A 55 6.18 3.56 14.15
N LEU A 56 5.99 2.69 13.18
CA LEU A 56 6.03 3.04 11.75
C LEU A 56 4.74 2.64 11.05
N THR A 57 4.26 3.46 10.15
CA THR A 57 3.22 3.08 9.19
C THR A 57 3.83 2.92 7.79
N ILE A 58 3.68 1.75 7.20
CA ILE A 58 4.09 1.47 5.82
C ILE A 58 2.88 1.54 4.92
N ILE A 59 2.93 2.37 3.89
CA ILE A 59 1.87 2.49 2.89
C ILE A 59 2.45 2.11 1.53
N GLU A 60 1.85 1.09 0.92
CA GLU A 60 2.11 0.71 -0.47
C GLU A 60 1.03 1.31 -1.39
N ILE A 61 1.41 1.87 -2.54
CA ILE A 61 0.47 2.51 -3.46
C ILE A 61 0.30 1.64 -4.71
N LYS A 62 -0.94 1.27 -5.04
CA LYS A 62 -1.25 0.48 -6.23
C LYS A 62 -2.32 1.14 -7.08
N SER A 63 -1.99 1.40 -8.34
CA SER A 63 -2.92 1.89 -9.37
C SER A 63 -3.74 0.76 -10.01
N THR A 64 -4.37 -0.07 -9.20
CA THR A 64 -5.15 -1.23 -9.68
C THR A 64 -6.58 -0.83 -10.03
N ASN A 65 -7.02 -1.11 -11.26
CA ASN A 65 -8.44 -1.07 -11.63
C ASN A 65 -9.05 -2.47 -11.46
N TRP A 66 -9.76 -2.68 -10.35
CA TRP A 66 -10.31 -3.98 -9.98
C TRP A 66 -11.41 -4.48 -10.92
N ASP A 67 -12.20 -3.58 -11.51
CA ASP A 67 -13.29 -3.94 -12.42
C ASP A 67 -12.78 -4.45 -13.79
N LYS A 68 -11.52 -4.18 -14.13
CA LYS A 68 -10.86 -4.72 -15.32
C LYS A 68 -10.17 -6.07 -15.08
N ILE A 69 -10.08 -6.54 -13.84
CA ILE A 69 -9.43 -7.80 -13.50
C ILE A 69 -10.43 -8.94 -13.63
N LYS A 70 -10.06 -10.00 -14.34
CA LYS A 70 -10.88 -11.22 -14.43
C LYS A 70 -11.16 -11.78 -13.01
N PRO A 71 -12.41 -12.16 -12.66
CA PRO A 71 -12.77 -12.53 -11.29
C PRO A 71 -11.84 -13.56 -10.63
N TYR A 72 -11.44 -14.61 -11.35
CA TYR A 72 -10.55 -15.65 -10.84
C TYR A 72 -9.12 -15.17 -10.53
N ARG A 73 -8.70 -14.00 -11.03
CA ARG A 73 -7.39 -13.39 -10.77
C ARG A 73 -7.38 -12.42 -9.60
N ILE A 74 -8.54 -11.98 -9.11
CA ILE A 74 -8.65 -10.97 -8.04
C ILE A 74 -7.92 -11.46 -6.79
N ARG A 75 -8.26 -12.67 -6.31
CA ARG A 75 -7.62 -13.28 -5.14
C ARG A 75 -6.10 -13.40 -5.30
N GLN A 76 -5.62 -13.82 -6.48
CA GLN A 76 -4.19 -13.98 -6.74
C GLN A 76 -3.44 -12.65 -6.70
N ASN A 77 -4.05 -11.57 -7.23
CA ASN A 77 -3.48 -10.22 -7.18
C ASN A 77 -3.44 -9.68 -5.75
N VAL A 78 -4.53 -9.82 -4.98
CA VAL A 78 -4.56 -9.45 -3.56
C VAL A 78 -3.45 -10.14 -2.79
N LEU A 79 -3.33 -11.47 -2.92
CA LEU A 79 -2.28 -12.24 -2.23
C LEU A 79 -0.86 -11.86 -2.68
N ARG A 80 -0.68 -11.37 -3.90
CA ARG A 80 0.62 -10.83 -4.35
C ARG A 80 0.94 -9.53 -3.63
N HIS A 81 -0.02 -8.61 -3.56
CA HIS A 81 0.16 -7.32 -2.89
C HIS A 81 0.40 -7.52 -1.39
N ILE A 82 -0.37 -8.38 -0.72
CA ILE A 82 -0.16 -8.75 0.69
C ILE A 82 1.27 -9.26 0.92
N ARG A 83 1.74 -10.20 0.09
CA ARG A 83 3.11 -10.74 0.23
C ARG A 83 4.18 -9.67 0.07
N GLN A 84 3.96 -8.70 -0.82
CA GLN A 84 4.89 -7.59 -0.99
C GLN A 84 4.95 -6.75 0.29
N VAL A 85 3.81 -6.32 0.82
CA VAL A 85 3.75 -5.46 2.02
C VAL A 85 4.28 -6.20 3.26
N LEU A 86 3.90 -7.46 3.46
CA LEU A 86 4.41 -8.29 4.56
C LEU A 86 5.93 -8.54 4.49
N SER A 87 6.54 -8.49 3.30
CA SER A 87 7.99 -8.67 3.16
C SER A 87 8.81 -7.58 3.84
N TYR A 88 8.21 -6.43 4.13
CA TYR A 88 8.85 -5.34 4.85
C TYR A 88 8.84 -5.55 6.37
N LEU A 89 7.87 -6.33 6.88
CA LEU A 89 7.64 -6.48 8.32
C LEU A 89 8.83 -7.15 9.02
N THR A 90 9.44 -8.17 8.41
CA THR A 90 10.57 -8.89 9.00
C THR A 90 11.72 -7.96 9.37
N TYR A 91 12.07 -7.01 8.49
CA TYR A 91 13.18 -6.09 8.70
C TYR A 91 12.99 -5.16 9.91
N PHE A 92 11.76 -4.70 10.15
CA PHE A 92 11.45 -3.81 11.28
C PHE A 92 11.19 -4.58 12.56
N HIS A 93 10.57 -5.76 12.45
CA HIS A 93 10.35 -6.65 13.58
C HIS A 93 11.66 -7.09 14.24
N GLU A 94 12.68 -7.45 13.44
CA GLU A 94 14.03 -7.77 13.95
C GLU A 94 14.70 -6.61 14.70
N LYS A 95 14.22 -5.38 14.51
CA LYS A 95 14.70 -4.17 15.19
C LYS A 95 13.83 -3.79 16.39
N GLY A 96 12.80 -4.57 16.71
CA GLY A 96 11.85 -4.28 17.78
C GLY A 96 10.97 -3.06 17.50
N ILE A 97 10.73 -2.73 16.22
CA ILE A 97 9.89 -1.60 15.82
C ILE A 97 8.50 -2.12 15.44
N ASP A 98 7.47 -1.56 16.07
CA ASP A 98 6.08 -1.84 15.72
C ASP A 98 5.70 -1.21 14.38
N VAL A 99 4.98 -1.97 13.55
CA VAL A 99 4.63 -1.55 12.19
C VAL A 99 3.15 -1.75 11.89
N CYS A 100 2.49 -0.68 11.46
CA CYS A 100 1.17 -0.72 10.83
C CYS A 100 1.34 -0.82 9.30
N LEU A 101 0.53 -1.67 8.66
CA LEU A 101 0.60 -1.89 7.22
C LEU A 101 -0.67 -1.38 6.55
N ALA A 102 -0.51 -0.59 5.49
CA ALA A 102 -1.61 -0.11 4.67
C ALA A 102 -1.31 -0.26 3.18
N ILE A 103 -2.37 -0.34 2.39
CA ILE A 103 -2.30 -0.32 0.94
C ILE A 103 -3.37 0.58 0.36
N CYS A 104 -2.95 1.47 -0.54
CA CYS A 104 -3.80 2.48 -1.16
C CYS A 104 -4.14 2.11 -2.60
N TYR A 105 -5.41 2.24 -2.96
CA TYR A 105 -5.92 2.08 -4.32
C TYR A 105 -6.74 3.29 -4.74
N PRO A 106 -6.74 3.66 -6.03
CA PRO A 106 -7.46 4.82 -6.52
C PRO A 106 -8.97 4.71 -6.32
N CYS A 107 -9.52 3.49 -6.43
CA CYS A 107 -10.94 3.23 -6.25
C CYS A 107 -11.23 1.79 -5.81
N ALA A 108 -12.30 1.64 -5.04
CA ALA A 108 -12.90 0.34 -4.76
C ALA A 108 -13.50 -0.28 -6.04
N PRO A 109 -13.59 -1.62 -6.15
CA PRO A 109 -14.37 -2.26 -7.21
C PRO A 109 -15.85 -1.87 -7.11
N SER A 110 -16.52 -1.76 -8.27
CA SER A 110 -17.96 -1.42 -8.32
C SER A 110 -18.84 -2.48 -7.65
N SER A 111 -18.39 -3.74 -7.63
CA SER A 111 -19.09 -4.85 -6.98
C SER A 111 -18.82 -4.85 -5.46
N LYS A 112 -19.87 -4.65 -4.66
CA LYS A 112 -19.82 -4.77 -3.19
C LYS A 112 -19.27 -6.11 -2.71
N LYS A 113 -19.66 -7.22 -3.38
CA LYS A 113 -19.15 -8.56 -3.07
C LYS A 113 -17.64 -8.66 -3.29
N THR A 114 -17.15 -8.08 -4.39
CA THR A 114 -15.73 -8.06 -4.71
C THR A 114 -14.96 -7.20 -3.71
N ARG A 115 -15.49 -6.01 -3.37
CA ARG A 115 -14.92 -5.12 -2.36
C ARG A 115 -14.71 -5.85 -1.03
N LEU A 116 -15.79 -6.43 -0.49
CA LEU A 116 -15.74 -7.16 0.78
C LEU A 116 -14.73 -8.32 0.73
N ALA A 117 -14.70 -9.07 -0.36
CA ALA A 117 -13.75 -10.17 -0.51
C ALA A 117 -12.29 -9.69 -0.55
N ILE A 118 -12.02 -8.51 -1.11
CA ILE A 118 -10.67 -7.91 -1.11
C ILE A 118 -10.32 -7.43 0.29
N GLU A 119 -11.20 -6.65 0.93
CA GLU A 119 -10.99 -6.09 2.27
C GLU A 119 -10.75 -7.20 3.30
N GLN A 120 -11.59 -8.24 3.33
CA GLN A 120 -11.43 -9.38 4.24
C GLN A 120 -10.09 -10.11 4.06
N LEU A 121 -9.57 -10.20 2.83
CA LEU A 121 -8.27 -10.83 2.59
C LEU A 121 -7.12 -10.02 3.16
N PHE A 122 -7.16 -8.69 3.00
CA PHE A 122 -6.16 -7.79 3.58
C PHE A 122 -6.26 -7.73 5.11
N GLU A 123 -7.48 -7.61 5.64
CA GLU A 123 -7.78 -7.61 7.07
C GLU A 123 -7.28 -8.89 7.76
N SER A 124 -7.48 -10.07 7.14
CA SER A 124 -6.96 -11.35 7.66
C SER A 124 -5.44 -11.42 7.79
N LYS A 125 -4.73 -10.41 7.27
CA LYS A 125 -3.27 -10.26 7.29
C LYS A 125 -2.83 -8.94 7.92
N TRP A 126 -3.73 -8.26 8.65
CA TRP A 126 -3.44 -7.01 9.37
C TRP A 126 -2.97 -5.88 8.45
N VAL A 127 -3.47 -5.86 7.21
CA VAL A 127 -3.20 -4.80 6.24
C VAL A 127 -4.47 -3.97 6.06
N GLN A 128 -4.39 -2.68 6.34
CA GLN A 128 -5.49 -1.75 6.10
C GLN A 128 -5.60 -1.44 4.61
N VAL A 129 -6.82 -1.46 4.07
CA VAL A 129 -7.09 -1.05 2.69
C VAL A 129 -7.65 0.36 2.70
N VAL A 130 -7.10 1.23 1.85
CA VAL A 130 -7.58 2.60 1.70
C VAL A 130 -7.98 2.84 0.24
N TRP A 131 -9.24 3.22 0.05
CA TRP A 131 -9.79 3.64 -1.25
C TRP A 131 -9.71 5.16 -1.32
N THR A 132 -8.80 5.71 -2.13
CA THR A 132 -8.41 7.12 -1.98
C THR A 132 -9.48 8.08 -2.49
N ASN A 133 -10.32 7.65 -3.44
CA ASN A 133 -11.52 8.38 -3.87
C ASN A 133 -12.63 8.48 -2.82
N GLU A 134 -12.51 7.79 -1.68
CA GLU A 134 -13.49 7.77 -0.59
C GLU A 134 -12.94 8.43 0.68
N ARG A 135 -11.73 8.98 0.66
CA ARG A 135 -11.24 9.82 1.76
C ARG A 135 -12.09 11.08 1.80
N GLU A 136 -12.61 11.42 2.99
CA GLU A 136 -13.22 12.72 3.22
C GLU A 136 -12.14 13.79 2.99
N THR A 137 -12.39 14.71 2.06
CA THR A 137 -11.62 15.95 1.87
C THR A 137 -12.12 17.04 2.79
#